data_AF-A0A7J4LC27-F1
#
_entry.id   AF-A0A7J4LC27-F1
#
_cell.length_a   1.000
_cell.length_b   1.000
_cell.length_c   1.000
_cell.angle_alpha   90.00
_cell.angle_beta   90.00
_cell.angle_gamma   90.00
#
_symmetry.space_group_name_H-M   'P 1'
#
loop_
_entity.id
_entity.type
_entity.pdbx_description
1 polymer ?
#
loop_
_entity_poly.entity_id
_entity_poly.type
_entity_poly.pdbx_seq_one_letter_code
_entity_poly.pdbx_strand_id
1 'polypeptide(L)'
;MAELVIIPAIVFGLVIGLVEMIFVHSDEIGMGWFMHGLHALPFTILFTFASMNVSWVLGFFGGIGETFLIDLGVRLAIAIIGMIKIGAAAAIAGRVGERFYHILIIGALLFASSYVWMFFGSFIPIPNWI
;
A
#
# COMPACT_ATOMS: atom_id res chain seq x y z
N MET A 1 -17.88 -5.09 -15.91
CA MET A 1 -16.53 -4.60 -15.56
C MET A 1 -16.58 -4.27 -14.08
N ALA A 2 -15.62 -4.75 -13.28
CA ALA A 2 -15.53 -4.34 -11.88
C ALA A 2 -15.26 -2.83 -11.83
N GLU A 3 -16.01 -2.12 -10.99
CA GLU A 3 -15.84 -0.68 -10.80
C GLU A 3 -14.55 -0.43 -10.01
N LEU A 4 -13.70 0.47 -10.50
CA LEU A 4 -12.42 0.78 -9.87
C LEU A 4 -12.64 1.65 -8.62
N VAL A 5 -12.13 1.22 -7.48
CA VAL A 5 -12.17 1.98 -6.22
C VAL A 5 -11.01 2.96 -6.12
N ILE A 6 -11.01 3.97 -6.99
CA ILE A 6 -9.90 4.93 -7.14
C ILE A 6 -9.75 5.82 -5.89
N ILE A 7 -10.81 6.53 -5.49
CA ILE A 7 -10.75 7.47 -4.36
C ILE A 7 -10.40 6.76 -3.05
N PRO A 8 -11.07 5.64 -2.68
CA PRO A 8 -10.66 4.83 -1.54
C PRO A 8 -9.17 4.47 -1.53
N ALA A 9 -8.65 4.02 -2.67
CA ALA A 9 -7.26 3.61 -2.79
C ALA A 9 -6.28 4.78 -2.61
N ILE A 10 -6.60 5.96 -3.15
CA ILE A 10 -5.77 7.16 -2.97
C ILE A 10 -5.79 7.60 -1.50
N VAL A 11 -6.98 7.72 -0.90
CA VAL A 11 -7.12 8.16 0.49
C VAL A 11 -6.41 7.20 1.44
N PHE A 12 -6.68 5.90 1.32
CA PHE A 12 -6.07 4.92 2.21
C PHE A 12 -4.57 4.73 1.91
N GLY A 13 -4.16 4.83 0.65
CA GLY A 13 -2.74 4.80 0.27
C GLY A 13 -1.94 5.98 0.82
N LEU A 14 -2.55 7.16 0.91
CA LEU A 14 -1.99 8.32 1.61
C LEU A 14 -1.87 8.05 3.11
N VAL A 15 -2.89 7.45 3.75
CA VAL A 15 -2.83 7.07 5.17
C VAL A 15 -1.67 6.11 5.42
N ILE A 16 -1.54 5.04 4.62
CA ILE A 16 -0.43 4.10 4.74
C ILE A 16 0.91 4.81 4.52
N GLY A 17 1.01 5.69 3.52
CA GLY A 17 2.24 6.43 3.25
C GLY A 17 2.61 7.45 4.34
N LEU A 18 1.63 7.99 5.07
CA LEU A 18 1.91 8.79 6.27
C LEU A 18 2.44 7.92 7.41
N VAL A 19 1.90 6.70 7.57
CA VAL A 19 2.40 5.72 8.54
C VAL A 19 3.84 5.31 8.21
N GLU A 20 4.13 5.04 6.93
CA GLU A 20 5.49 4.82 6.41
C GLU A 20 6.41 5.99 6.79
N MET A 21 6.00 7.23 6.52
CA MET A 21 6.81 8.41 6.80
C MET A 21 7.14 8.56 8.30
N ILE A 22 6.23 8.16 9.19
CA ILE A 22 6.49 8.13 10.65
C ILE A 22 7.57 7.10 10.98
N PHE A 23 7.53 5.92 10.37
CA PHE A 23 8.54 4.89 10.61
C PHE A 23 9.90 5.27 10.02
N VAL A 24 9.95 5.78 8.78
CA VAL A 24 11.18 6.25 8.15
C VAL A 24 11.83 7.37 8.97
N HIS A 25 11.04 8.29 9.52
CA HIS A 25 11.53 9.30 10.48
C HIS A 25 12.20 8.67 11.71
N SER A 26 11.72 7.52 12.18
CA SER A 26 12.31 6.80 13.32
C SER A 26 13.52 5.94 12.95
N ASP A 27 13.65 5.57 11.68
CA ASP A 27 14.69 4.66 11.17
C ASP A 27 15.92 5.42 10.64
N GLU A 28 15.80 6.72 10.33
CA GLU A 28 16.87 7.56 9.80
C GLU A 28 17.23 8.76 10.67
N ILE A 29 18.54 9.06 10.75
CA ILE A 29 19.05 10.25 11.43
C ILE A 29 19.12 11.42 10.44
N GLY A 30 18.59 12.59 10.82
CA GLY A 30 18.68 13.83 10.06
C GLY A 30 17.38 14.19 9.36
N MET A 31 17.44 14.82 8.19
CA MET A 31 16.26 15.20 7.39
C MET A 31 16.07 14.36 6.11
N GLY A 32 16.94 13.36 5.88
CA GLY A 32 16.86 12.47 4.72
C GLY A 32 15.52 11.71 4.65
N TRP A 33 14.99 11.36 5.82
CA TRP A 33 13.71 10.66 5.99
C TRP A 33 12.54 11.35 5.29
N PHE A 34 12.56 12.69 5.18
CA PHE A 34 11.43 13.42 4.61
C PHE A 34 11.34 13.15 3.10
N MET A 35 12.46 13.29 2.39
CA MET A 35 12.50 12.99 0.95
C MET A 35 12.35 11.49 0.69
N HIS A 36 12.86 10.63 1.57
CA HIS A 36 12.66 9.19 1.48
C HIS A 36 11.17 8.82 1.63
N GLY A 37 10.51 9.29 2.70
CA GLY A 37 9.09 9.07 2.93
C GLY A 37 8.20 9.65 1.82
N LEU A 38 8.53 10.85 1.31
CA LEU A 38 7.83 11.43 0.15
C LEU A 38 7.97 10.57 -1.11
N HIS A 39 9.13 9.95 -1.32
CA HIS A 39 9.33 9.04 -2.44
C HIS A 39 8.56 7.73 -2.27
N ALA A 40 8.27 7.29 -1.04
CA ALA A 40 7.48 6.10 -0.77
C ALA A 40 5.96 6.30 -1.04
N LEU A 41 5.44 7.52 -0.86
CA LEU A 41 4.01 7.84 -1.01
C LEU A 41 3.38 7.39 -2.36
N PRO A 42 3.97 7.66 -3.53
CA PRO A 42 3.42 7.16 -4.80
C PRO A 42 3.34 5.63 -4.85
N PHE A 43 4.30 4.92 -4.26
CA PHE A 43 4.31 3.47 -4.22
C PHE A 43 3.27 2.91 -3.26
N THR A 44 3.09 3.51 -2.08
CA THR A 44 2.04 3.08 -1.15
C THR A 44 0.65 3.28 -1.75
N ILE A 45 0.41 4.40 -2.46
CA ILE A 45 -0.83 4.62 -3.21
C ILE A 45 -1.01 3.56 -4.31
N LEU A 46 0.02 3.31 -5.12
CA LEU A 46 -0.05 2.34 -6.21
C LEU A 46 -0.33 0.92 -5.71
N PHE A 47 0.37 0.46 -4.67
CA PHE A 47 0.16 -0.87 -4.11
C PHE A 47 -1.19 -0.98 -3.40
N THR A 48 -1.65 0.08 -2.74
CA THR A 48 -3.00 0.12 -2.17
C THR A 48 -4.05 0.02 -3.26
N PHE A 49 -3.89 0.76 -4.35
CA PHE A 49 -4.78 0.69 -5.51
C PHE A 49 -4.83 -0.72 -6.10
N ALA A 50 -3.67 -1.34 -6.34
CA ALA A 50 -3.62 -2.72 -6.85
C ALA A 50 -4.29 -3.71 -5.88
N SER A 51 -4.02 -3.58 -4.58
CA SER A 51 -4.61 -4.45 -3.55
C SER A 51 -6.12 -4.29 -3.47
N MET A 52 -6.63 -3.06 -3.58
CA MET A 52 -8.07 -2.80 -3.53
C MET A 52 -8.81 -3.14 -4.82
N ASN A 53 -8.11 -3.31 -5.94
CA ASN A 53 -8.67 -3.56 -7.27
C ASN A 53 -8.12 -4.86 -7.87
N VAL A 54 -8.24 -5.98 -7.15
CA VAL A 54 -7.72 -7.28 -7.61
C VAL A 54 -8.28 -7.69 -8.97
N SER A 55 -9.58 -7.50 -9.22
CA SER A 55 -10.19 -7.83 -10.53
C SER A 55 -9.48 -7.11 -11.69
N TRP A 56 -9.06 -5.87 -11.47
CA TRP A 56 -8.29 -5.09 -12.45
C TRP A 56 -6.88 -5.66 -12.63
N VAL A 57 -6.21 -6.06 -11.55
CA VAL A 57 -4.89 -6.72 -11.61
C VAL A 57 -4.98 -8.03 -12.40
N LEU A 58 -5.99 -8.86 -12.12
CA LEU A 58 -6.24 -10.12 -12.83
C LEU A 58 -6.55 -9.91 -14.32
N GLY A 59 -7.07 -8.74 -14.69
CA GLY A 59 -7.31 -8.34 -16.08
C GLY A 59 -6.04 -8.37 -16.94
N PHE A 60 -4.86 -8.10 -16.36
CA PHE A 60 -3.59 -8.18 -17.08
C PHE A 60 -3.14 -9.61 -17.39
N PHE A 61 -3.68 -10.61 -16.68
CA PHE A 61 -3.31 -12.03 -16.82
C PHE A 61 -4.35 -12.82 -17.63
N GLY A 62 -5.09 -12.14 -18.51
CA GLY A 62 -6.12 -12.77 -19.34
C GLY A 62 -7.45 -13.01 -18.61
N GLY A 63 -7.71 -12.31 -17.50
CA GLY A 63 -9.00 -12.36 -16.81
C GLY A 63 -9.27 -13.69 -16.12
N ILE A 64 -8.27 -14.22 -15.40
CA ILE A 64 -8.42 -15.40 -14.55
C ILE A 64 -9.64 -15.19 -13.63
N GLY A 65 -10.51 -16.19 -13.53
CA GLY A 65 -11.70 -16.11 -12.70
C GLY A 65 -11.35 -15.78 -11.25
N GLU A 66 -11.95 -14.71 -10.72
CA GLU A 66 -11.70 -14.27 -9.35
C GLU A 66 -12.48 -15.16 -8.37
N THR A 67 -11.73 -15.89 -7.54
CA THR A 67 -12.26 -16.62 -6.39
C THR A 67 -11.69 -16.01 -5.12
N PHE A 68 -12.33 -16.22 -3.98
CA PHE A 68 -11.85 -15.70 -2.70
C PHE A 68 -10.37 -16.03 -2.41
N LEU A 69 -9.93 -17.27 -2.71
CA LEU A 69 -8.53 -17.67 -2.49
C LEU A 69 -7.57 -16.98 -3.47
N ILE A 70 -8.00 -16.76 -4.72
CA ILE A 70 -7.20 -16.02 -5.70
C ILE A 70 -7.11 -14.54 -5.28
N ASP A 71 -8.20 -13.94 -4.82
CA ASP A 71 -8.20 -12.56 -4.32
C ASP A 71 -7.24 -12.38 -3.15
N LEU A 72 -7.34 -13.24 -2.13
CA LEU A 72 -6.40 -13.24 -1.01
C LEU A 72 -4.95 -13.47 -1.47
N GLY A 73 -4.72 -14.40 -2.40
CA GLY A 73 -3.40 -14.71 -2.93
C GLY A 73 -2.77 -13.52 -3.66
N VAL A 74 -3.54 -12.82 -4.48
CA VAL A 74 -3.09 -11.62 -5.21
C VAL A 74 -2.78 -10.49 -4.23
N ARG A 75 -3.65 -10.23 -3.24
CA ARG A 75 -3.40 -9.22 -2.20
C ARG A 75 -2.12 -9.50 -1.42
N LEU A 76 -1.91 -10.77 -1.05
CA LEU A 76 -0.70 -11.20 -0.35
C LEU A 76 0.54 -11.01 -1.22
N ALA A 77 0.46 -11.37 -2.50
CA ALA A 77 1.56 -11.14 -3.44
C ALA A 77 1.88 -9.65 -3.59
N ILE A 78 0.88 -8.78 -3.73
CA ILE A 78 1.05 -7.33 -3.79
C ILE A 78 1.70 -6.80 -2.50
N ALA A 79 1.25 -7.25 -1.34
CA ALA A 79 1.82 -6.87 -0.05
C ALA A 79 3.30 -7.28 0.06
N ILE A 80 3.65 -8.50 -0.34
CA ILE A 80 5.04 -8.98 -0.36
C ILE A 80 5.90 -8.15 -1.33
N ILE A 81 5.39 -7.84 -2.53
CA ILE A 81 6.09 -6.98 -3.49
C ILE A 81 6.32 -5.59 -2.90
N GLY A 82 5.32 -5.02 -2.24
CA GLY A 82 5.43 -3.74 -1.52
C GLY A 82 6.51 -3.78 -0.43
N MET A 83 6.50 -4.83 0.40
CA MET A 83 7.53 -5.05 1.43
C MET A 83 8.94 -5.12 0.84
N ILE A 84 9.11 -5.87 -0.25
CA ILE A 84 10.40 -5.98 -0.95
C ILE A 84 10.82 -4.62 -1.49
N LYS A 85 9.90 -3.85 -2.07
CA LYS A 85 10.19 -2.53 -2.64
C LYS A 85 10.68 -1.55 -1.58
N ILE A 86 10.04 -1.53 -0.41
CA ILE A 86 10.41 -0.69 0.73
C ILE A 86 11.79 -1.10 1.24
N GLY A 87 11.95 -2.38 1.61
CA GLY A 87 13.23 -2.89 2.12
C GLY A 87 14.41 -2.76 1.14
N ALA A 88 14.16 -2.90 -0.17
CA ALA A 88 15.18 -2.70 -1.20
C ALA A 88 15.58 -1.22 -1.35
N ALA A 89 14.64 -0.28 -1.16
CA ALA A 89 14.96 1.15 -1.21
C ALA A 89 15.93 1.53 -0.07
N ALA A 90 15.68 1.03 1.15
CA ALA A 90 16.57 1.23 2.28
C ALA A 90 17.97 0.60 2.08
N ALA A 91 18.01 -0.63 1.54
CA ALA A 91 19.28 -1.32 1.28
C ALA A 91 20.19 -0.55 0.29
N ILE A 92 19.60 0.05 -0.74
CA ILE A 92 20.33 0.85 -1.74
C ILE A 92 20.79 2.20 -1.16
N ALA A 93 19.98 2.81 -0.28
CA ALA A 93 20.30 4.10 0.33
C ALA A 93 21.50 4.03 1.30
N GLY A 94 21.88 2.83 1.77
CA GLY A 94 23.14 2.56 2.48
C GLY A 94 23.31 3.24 3.85
N ARG A 95 22.33 4.03 4.28
CA ARG A 95 22.28 4.79 5.55
C ARG A 95 20.99 4.56 6.34
N VAL A 96 20.16 3.63 5.88
CA VAL A 96 18.79 3.43 6.36
C VAL A 96 18.72 2.09 7.06
N GLY A 97 18.56 2.14 8.38
CA GLY A 97 18.38 0.96 9.22
C GLY A 97 16.91 0.57 9.30
N GLU A 98 16.25 0.36 8.15
CA GLU A 98 14.82 0.04 8.10
C GLU A 98 14.53 -1.23 8.89
N ARG A 99 13.68 -1.10 9.91
CA ARG A 99 13.45 -2.20 10.84
C ARG A 99 12.47 -3.19 10.22
N PHE A 100 12.73 -4.49 10.38
CA PHE A 100 11.89 -5.53 9.79
C PHE A 100 10.40 -5.40 10.18
N TYR A 101 10.10 -4.99 11.40
CA TYR A 101 8.72 -4.80 11.85
C TYR A 101 8.00 -3.65 11.13
N HIS A 102 8.73 -2.60 10.73
CA HIS A 102 8.16 -1.48 9.99
C HIS A 102 7.67 -1.99 8.63
N ILE A 103 8.55 -2.65 7.88
CA ILE A 103 8.24 -3.26 6.58
C ILE A 103 7.05 -4.23 6.72
N LEU A 104 7.03 -5.04 7.78
CA LEU A 104 5.96 -6.00 8.04
C LEU A 104 4.61 -5.33 8.33
N ILE A 105 4.58 -4.23 9.11
CA ILE A 105 3.37 -3.47 9.39
C ILE A 105 2.81 -2.88 8.10
N ILE A 106 3.66 -2.32 7.25
CA ILE A 106 3.24 -1.70 5.98
C ILE A 106 2.71 -2.77 5.03
N GLY A 107 3.39 -3.92 4.93
CA GLY A 107 2.89 -5.08 4.18
C GLY A 107 1.52 -5.56 4.68
N ALA A 108 1.34 -5.64 6.00
CA ALA A 108 0.05 -6.03 6.59
C ALA A 108 -1.06 -5.02 6.27
N LEU A 109 -0.77 -3.71 6.29
CA LEU A 109 -1.72 -2.67 5.92
C LEU A 109 -2.08 -2.72 4.43
N LEU A 110 -1.12 -2.97 3.54
CA LEU A 110 -1.37 -3.16 2.12
C LEU A 110 -2.26 -4.37 1.84
N PHE A 111 -1.96 -5.50 2.48
CA PHE A 111 -2.77 -6.72 2.39
C PHE A 111 -4.20 -6.47 2.89
N ALA A 112 -4.33 -5.83 4.04
CA ALA A 112 -5.62 -5.61 4.70
C ALA A 112 -6.41 -4.42 4.15
N SER A 113 -5.86 -3.65 3.21
CA SER A 113 -6.37 -2.34 2.79
C SER A 113 -7.86 -2.30 2.46
N SER A 114 -8.38 -3.23 1.65
CA SER A 114 -9.82 -3.27 1.36
C SER A 114 -10.66 -3.52 2.60
N TYR A 115 -10.22 -4.42 3.48
CA TYR A 115 -10.97 -4.75 4.69
C TYR A 115 -10.94 -3.59 5.68
N VAL A 116 -9.78 -2.95 5.87
CA VAL A 116 -9.66 -1.76 6.72
C VAL A 116 -10.54 -0.64 6.17
N TRP A 117 -10.54 -0.43 4.85
CA TRP A 117 -11.41 0.55 4.22
C TRP A 117 -12.90 0.29 4.46
N MET A 118 -13.34 -0.97 4.41
CA MET A 118 -14.74 -1.31 4.71
C MET A 118 -15.17 -0.90 6.13
N PHE A 119 -14.25 -0.88 7.10
CA PHE A 119 -14.54 -0.45 8.46
C PHE A 119 -14.44 1.06 8.64
N PHE A 120 -13.44 1.71 8.04
CA PHE A 120 -13.16 3.13 8.30
C PHE A 120 -13.75 4.09 7.26
N GLY A 121 -14.03 3.63 6.05
CA GLY A 121 -14.49 4.47 4.94
C GLY A 121 -15.80 5.19 5.22
N SER A 122 -16.66 4.63 6.07
CA SER A 122 -17.93 5.24 6.50
C SER A 122 -17.77 6.48 7.38
N PHE A 123 -16.61 6.66 8.02
CA PHE A 123 -16.31 7.84 8.84
C PHE A 123 -15.65 8.97 8.05
N ILE A 124 -15.23 8.70 6.81
CA ILE A 124 -14.61 9.70 5.95
C ILE A 124 -15.71 10.27 5.05
N PRO A 125 -16.08 11.55 5.20
CA PRO A 125 -17.07 12.17 4.32
C PRO A 125 -16.46 12.34 2.93
N ILE A 126 -16.66 11.34 2.07
CA ILE A 126 -16.32 11.43 0.66
C ILE A 126 -17.50 12.05 -0.06
N PRO A 127 -17.30 13.13 -0.85
CA PRO A 127 -18.38 13.72 -1.60
C PRO A 127 -19.03 12.69 -2.53
N ASN A 128 -20.35 12.63 -2.50
CA ASN A 128 -21.19 11.67 -3.25
C ASN A 128 -21.39 12.03 -4.73
N TRP A 129 -20.73 13.08 -5.22
CA TRP A 129 -20.77 13.55 -6.60
C TRP A 129 -19.56 13.09 -7.42
N ILE A 130 -18.84 12.08 -6.92
CA ILE A 130 -17.67 11.45 -7.56
C ILE A 130 -17.98 9.96 -7.76
#